data_AF-X0S1L2-F1
#
_entry.id   AF-X0S1L2-F1
#
_cell.length_a   1.000
_cell.length_b   1.000
_cell.length_c   1.000
_cell.angle_alpha   90.00
_cell.angle_beta   90.00
_cell.angle_gamma   90.00
#
_symmetry.space_group_name_H-M   'P 1'
#
loop_
_entity.id
_entity.type
_entity.pdbx_description
1 polymer ?
#
loop_
_entity_poly.entity_id
_entity_poly.type
_entity_poly.pdbx_seq_one_letter_code
_entity_poly.pdbx_strand_id
1 'polypeptide(L)' 'PHEQTEYLVSGRMKFIIGDERFDVEPGDSWCIPGDVEHAAEVLEDSVVVAVFSPVREDYLP' A
#
# COMPACT_ATOMS: atom_id res chain seq x y z
N PRO A 1 13.44 7.67 -0.65
CA PRO A 1 11.95 7.67 -0.65
C PRO A 1 11.41 7.04 -1.93
N HIS A 2 10.67 5.95 -1.79
CA HIS A 2 10.01 5.30 -2.93
C HIS A 2 8.56 5.75 -2.97
N GLU A 3 8.10 6.18 -4.13
CA GLU A 3 6.66 6.21 -4.41
C GLU A 3 6.17 4.76 -4.45
N GLN A 4 4.98 4.52 -3.90
CA GLN A 4 4.37 3.20 -3.81
C GLN A 4 2.94 3.25 -4.35
N THR A 5 2.69 2.51 -5.43
CA THR A 5 1.35 2.32 -5.99
C THR A 5 0.90 0.90 -5.71
N GLU A 6 -0.32 0.73 -5.20
CA GLU A 6 -0.81 -0.55 -4.73
C GLU A 6 -2.22 -0.87 -5.24
N TYR A 7 -2.53 -2.16 -5.26
CA TYR A 7 -3.83 -2.71 -5.66
C TYR A 7 -4.22 -3.88 -4.76
N LEU A 8 -5.43 -3.86 -4.19
CA LEU A 8 -5.94 -4.95 -3.37
C LEU A 8 -6.60 -6.01 -4.24
N VAL A 9 -5.98 -7.20 -4.31
CA VAL A 9 -6.49 -8.34 -5.08
C VAL A 9 -7.63 -9.04 -4.34
N SER A 10 -7.46 -9.26 -3.03
CA SER A 10 -8.45 -9.90 -2.16
C SER A 10 -8.22 -9.52 -0.71
N GLY A 11 -9.25 -9.66 0.13
CA GLY A 11 -9.22 -9.34 1.55
C GLY A 11 -9.85 -7.99 1.87
N ARG A 12 -9.55 -7.45 3.05
CA ARG A 12 -10.00 -6.13 3.51
C ARG A 12 -8.93 -5.51 4.40
N MET A 13 -8.65 -4.24 4.16
CA MET A 13 -7.60 -3.51 4.86
C MET A 13 -8.04 -2.09 5.19
N LYS A 14 -7.33 -1.47 6.13
CA LYS A 14 -7.38 -0.04 6.35
C LYS A 14 -6.00 0.55 6.10
N PHE A 15 -5.93 1.52 5.22
CA PHE A 15 -4.71 2.29 4.98
C PHE A 15 -4.75 3.62 5.72
N ILE A 16 -3.60 4.00 6.26
CA ILE A 16 -3.36 5.29 6.88
C ILE A 16 -2.26 5.95 6.05
N ILE A 17 -2.53 7.12 5.47
CA ILE A 17 -1.56 7.88 4.67
C ILE A 17 -1.58 9.31 5.22
N GLY A 18 -0.50 9.70 5.90
CA GLY A 18 -0.52 10.90 6.74
C GLY A 18 -1.61 10.80 7.82
N ASP A 19 -2.49 11.80 7.87
CA ASP A 19 -3.60 11.85 8.84
C ASP A 19 -4.90 11.18 8.33
N GLU A 20 -4.93 10.79 7.06
CA GLU A 20 -6.11 10.25 6.39
C GLU A 20 -6.21 8.73 6.55
N ARG A 21 -7.44 8.23 6.63
CA ARG A 21 -7.77 6.81 6.78
C ARG A 21 -8.69 6.38 5.65
N PHE A 22 -8.33 5.26 5.02
CA PHE A 22 -9.03 4.71 3.88
C PHE A 22 -9.39 3.26 4.19
N ASP A 23 -10.68 2.92 4.11
CA ASP A 23 -11.08 1.52 4.04
C ASP A 23 -10.85 1.04 2.60
N VAL A 24 -10.21 -0.12 2.45
CA VAL A 24 -9.78 -0.66 1.16
C VAL A 24 -10.44 -2.01 0.94
N GLU A 25 -11.12 -2.13 -0.21
CA GLU A 25 -11.83 -3.34 -0.64
C GLU A 25 -11.22 -3.89 -1.95
N PRO A 26 -11.46 -5.18 -2.27
CA PRO A 26 -10.87 -5.79 -3.46
C PRO A 26 -11.24 -5.02 -4.73
N GLY A 27 -10.23 -4.68 -5.53
CA GLY A 27 -10.37 -3.83 -6.71
C GLY A 27 -9.90 -2.40 -6.51
N ASP A 28 -9.76 -1.93 -5.27
CA ASP A 28 -9.24 -0.60 -4.99
C ASP A 28 -7.75 -0.49 -5.29
N SER A 29 -7.33 0.72 -5.66
CA SER A 29 -5.93 1.09 -5.85
C SER A 29 -5.65 2.48 -5.29
N TRP A 30 -4.41 2.68 -4.84
CA TRP A 30 -3.97 3.94 -4.25
C TRP A 30 -2.50 4.18 -4.57
N CYS A 31 -2.08 5.45 -4.44
CA CYS A 31 -0.70 5.86 -4.60
C CYS A 31 -0.26 6.64 -3.36
N ILE A 32 0.85 6.22 -2.78
CA ILE A 32 1.49 6.83 -1.64
C ILE A 32 2.68 7.63 -2.16
N PRO A 33 2.65 8.98 -2.03
CA PRO A 33 3.78 9.80 -2.42
C PRO A 33 5.02 9.45 -1.58
N GLY A 34 6.20 9.60 -2.18
CA GLY A 34 7.47 9.45 -1.44
C GLY A 34 7.53 10.40 -0.24
N ASP A 35 8.22 9.96 0.82
CA ASP A 35 8.38 10.68 2.09
C ASP A 35 7.08 10.92 2.90
N VAL A 36 5.96 10.30 2.52
CA VAL A 36 4.73 10.32 3.31
C VAL A 36 4.67 9.11 4.22
N GLU A 37 4.51 9.36 5.53
CA GLU A 37 4.30 8.30 6.52
C GLU A 37 2.98 7.58 6.23
N HIS A 38 3.04 6.25 6.23
CA HIS A 38 1.88 5.42 5.95
C HIS A 38 1.94 4.11 6.72
N ALA A 39 0.77 3.53 6.98
CA ALA A 39 0.61 2.25 7.64
C ALA A 39 -0.58 1.49 7.06
N ALA A 40 -0.54 0.16 7.17
CA ALA A 40 -1.58 -0.73 6.72
C ALA A 40 -2.04 -1.63 7.87
N GLU A 41 -3.34 -1.64 8.14
CA GLU A 41 -3.99 -2.54 9.09
C GLU A 41 -4.74 -3.62 8.30
N VAL A 42 -4.39 -4.88 8.52
CA VAL A 42 -5.01 -6.04 7.86
C VAL A 42 -6.23 -6.46 8.66
N LEU A 43 -7.43 -6.34 8.08
CA LEU A 43 -8.69 -6.69 8.74
C LEU A 43 -9.13 -8.12 8.42
N GLU A 44 -8.76 -8.62 7.23
CA GLU A 44 -9.00 -9.98 6.75
C GLU A 44 -7.76 -10.49 6.00
N ASP A 45 -7.63 -11.81 5.79
CA ASP A 45 -6.52 -12.38 4.99
C ASP A 45 -6.49 -11.74 3.59
N SER A 46 -5.36 -11.12 3.25
CA SER A 46 -5.30 -10.14 2.16
C SER A 46 -4.12 -10.36 1.24
N VAL A 47 -4.33 -10.08 -0.05
CA VAL A 47 -3.31 -10.13 -1.09
C VAL A 47 -3.24 -8.76 -1.77
N VAL A 48 -2.09 -8.11 -1.67
CA VAL A 48 -1.81 -6.78 -2.24
C VAL A 48 -0.70 -6.90 -3.28
N VAL A 49 -0.87 -6.22 -4.40
CA VAL A 49 0.21 -5.97 -5.36
C VAL A 49 0.78 -4.59 -5.08
N ALA A 50 2.08 -4.49 -4.81
CA ALA A 50 2.78 -3.23 -4.58
C ALA A 50 3.84 -3.00 -5.65
N VAL A 51 3.82 -1.80 -6.23
CA VAL A 51 4.78 -1.33 -7.23
C VAL A 51 5.52 -0.13 -6.67
N PHE A 52 6.86 -0.17 -6.73
CA PHE A 52 7.72 0.86 -6.16
C PHE A 52 8.51 1.59 -7.25
N SER A 53 8.68 2.90 -7.09
CA SER A 53 9.57 3.72 -7.92
C SER A 53 10.36 4.71 -7.04
N PRO A 54 11.72 4.69 -7.06
CA PRO A 54 12.58 3.76 -7.80
C PRO A 54 12.52 2.34 -7.21
N VAL A 55 13.29 1.40 -7.77
CA VAL A 55 13.37 0.01 -7.29
C VAL A 55 13.76 -0.06 -5.80
N ARG A 56 13.14 -0.97 -5.07
CA ARG A 56 13.54 -1.34 -3.71
C ARG A 56 14.78 -2.21 -3.75
N GLU A 57 15.96 -1.58 -3.65
CA GLU A 57 17.25 -2.27 -3.69
C GLU A 57 17.40 -3.32 -2.57
N ASP A 58 16.73 -3.09 -1.44
CA ASP A 58 16.69 -4.00 -0.28
C ASP A 58 15.85 -5.27 -0.51
N TYR A 59 15.04 -5.31 -1.57
CA TYR A 59 14.28 -6.51 -1.98
C TYR A 59 15.00 -7.33 -3.06
N LEU A 60 16.17 -6.87 -3.51
CA LEU A 60 17.01 -7.62 -4.43
C LEU A 60 17.69 -8.81 -3.72
N PRO A 61 17.98 -9.90 -4.45
CA PRO A 61 18.59 -11.11 -3.89
C PRO A 61 20.05 -10.93 -3.45
#